data_AF-A0AAV0BCL8-F1
#
_entry.id   AF-A0AAV0BCL8-F1
#
_cell.length_a   1.000
_cell.length_b   1.000
_cell.length_c   1.000
_cell.angle_alpha   90.00
_cell.angle_beta   90.00
_cell.angle_gamma   90.00
#
_symmetry.space_group_name_H-M   'P 1'
#
loop_
_entity.id
_entity.type
_entity.pdbx_description
1 polymer ?
#
loop_
_entity_poly.entity_id
_entity_poly.type
_entity_poly.pdbx_seq_one_letter_code
_entity_poly.pdbx_strand_id
1 'polypeptide(L)' 'WHTLGSEKMAPCEEAGVVSKDLNIYGISGIKVIDLSIINNINGAKSNNMAIAICEKGAEI' A
#
# COMPACT_ATOMS: atom_id res chain seq x y z
N TRP A 1 18.13 -3.20 2.97
CA TRP A 1 16.83 -3.62 3.52
C TRP A 1 15.72 -2.87 2.80
N HIS A 2 14.89 -3.54 2.01
CA HIS A 2 13.85 -2.93 1.17
C HIS A 2 12.61 -3.83 1.08
N THR A 3 12.14 -4.37 2.21
CA THR A 3 10.95 -5.22 2.23
C THR A 3 9.71 -4.38 1.90
N LEU A 4 8.87 -4.87 1.00
CA LEU A 4 7.65 -4.22 0.51
C LEU A 4 6.72 -5.27 -0.10
N GLY A 5 5.45 -4.92 -0.31
CA GLY A 5 4.52 -5.69 -1.15
C GLY A 5 3.79 -6.87 -0.50
N SER A 6 3.72 -6.98 0.83
CA SER A 6 2.96 -8.04 1.50
C SER A 6 1.44 -7.86 1.45
N GLU A 7 0.96 -6.61 1.37
CA GLU A 7 -0.47 -6.24 1.42
C GLU A 7 -0.86 -5.46 0.16
N LYS A 8 -0.58 -6.05 -1.01
CA LYS A 8 -0.64 -5.44 -2.35
C LYS A 8 -1.89 -4.58 -2.60
N MET A 9 -1.71 -3.35 -3.08
CA MET A 9 -2.81 -2.50 -3.57
C MET A 9 -3.18 -2.85 -5.01
N ALA A 10 -4.15 -3.73 -5.18
CA ALA A 10 -4.60 -4.23 -6.48
C ALA A 10 -6.07 -4.69 -6.41
N PRO A 11 -6.71 -4.98 -7.56
CA PRO A 11 -8.01 -5.65 -7.54
C PRO A 11 -7.96 -6.97 -6.76
N CYS A 12 -9.05 -7.32 -6.08
CA CYS A 12 -9.12 -8.52 -5.25
C CYS A 12 -8.91 -9.79 -6.09
N GLU A 13 -9.40 -9.80 -7.34
CA GLU A 13 -9.21 -10.86 -8.32
C GLU A 13 -7.74 -11.06 -8.75
N GLU A 14 -6.89 -10.06 -8.53
CA GLU A 14 -5.44 -10.11 -8.77
C GLU A 14 -4.62 -10.31 -7.47
N ALA A 15 -5.25 -10.93 -6.47
CA ALA A 15 -4.71 -11.14 -5.14
C ALA A 15 -4.33 -9.84 -4.41
N GLY A 16 -5.05 -8.74 -4.68
CA GLY A 16 -4.92 -7.51 -3.91
C GLY A 16 -5.53 -7.63 -2.51
N VAL A 17 -4.91 -6.96 -1.54
CA VAL A 17 -5.37 -6.93 -0.15
C VAL A 17 -6.06 -5.60 0.19
N VAL A 18 -5.59 -4.50 -0.40
CA VAL A 18 -6.16 -3.17 -0.18
C VAL A 18 -6.65 -2.53 -1.47
N SER A 19 -7.72 -1.73 -1.37
CA SER A 19 -8.23 -0.93 -2.48
C SER A 19 -7.38 0.31 -2.73
N LYS A 20 -7.67 1.05 -3.81
CA LYS A 20 -7.05 2.34 -4.13
C LYS A 20 -7.18 3.40 -3.02
N ASP A 21 -8.17 3.24 -2.14
CA ASP A 21 -8.44 4.14 -1.02
C ASP A 21 -7.85 3.57 0.30
N LEU A 22 -6.93 2.62 0.17
CA LEU A 22 -6.15 1.98 1.23
C LEU A 22 -6.97 1.14 2.22
N ASN A 23 -8.26 0.90 1.93
CA ASN A 23 -9.13 0.06 2.76
C ASN A 23 -8.82 -1.41 2.52
N ILE A 24 -8.81 -2.20 3.61
CA ILE A 24 -8.68 -3.65 3.52
C ILE A 24 -9.98 -4.25 2.97
N TYR A 25 -9.89 -5.13 1.99
CA TYR A 25 -11.07 -5.84 1.48
C TYR A 25 -11.74 -6.69 2.57
N GLY A 26 -13.07 -6.57 2.69
CA GLY A 26 -13.86 -7.34 3.66
C GLY A 26 -13.85 -6.81 5.10
N ILE A 27 -13.13 -5.73 5.39
CA ILE A 27 -13.07 -5.10 6.73
C ILE A 27 -13.44 -3.62 6.62
N SER A 28 -14.24 -3.12 7.58
CA SER A 28 -14.61 -1.70 7.65
C SER A 28 -13.78 -0.95 8.70
N GLY A 29 -13.52 0.33 8.44
CA GLY A 29 -12.87 1.24 9.39
C GLY A 29 -11.36 1.04 9.58
N ILE A 30 -10.69 0.23 8.75
CA ILE A 30 -9.24 -0.03 8.82
C ILE A 30 -8.59 0.24 7.47
N LYS A 31 -7.44 0.93 7.49
CA LYS A 31 -6.57 1.20 6.33
C LYS A 31 -5.15 0.73 6.58
N VAL A 32 -4.42 0.38 5.52
CA VAL A 32 -2.97 0.09 5.55
C VAL A 32 -2.21 1.18 4.81
N ILE A 33 -1.23 1.79 5.47
CA ILE A 33 -0.49 2.95 4.95
C ILE A 33 1.00 2.76 5.24
N ASP A 34 1.66 1.90 4.46
CA ASP A 34 3.11 1.71 4.48
C ASP A 34 3.58 1.05 3.17
N LEU A 35 4.83 0.58 3.12
CA LEU A 35 5.43 -0.04 1.93
C LEU A 35 4.82 -1.41 1.55
N SER A 36 4.04 -2.04 2.43
CA SER A 36 3.38 -3.32 2.14
C SER A 36 2.41 -3.25 0.97
N ILE A 37 1.87 -2.07 0.66
CA ILE A 37 0.88 -1.87 -0.41
C ILE A 37 1.50 -1.81 -1.82
N ILE A 38 2.83 -1.73 -1.92
CA ILE A 38 3.53 -1.52 -3.19
C ILE A 38 3.49 -2.79 -4.04
N ASN A 39 2.99 -2.66 -5.28
CA ASN A 39 2.84 -3.79 -6.19
C ASN A 39 4.16 -4.34 -6.74
N ASN A 40 5.14 -3.49 -7.02
CA ASN A 40 6.41 -3.87 -7.64
C ASN A 40 7.55 -3.06 -7.05
N ILE A 41 8.73 -3.68 -6.94
CA ILE A 41 9.95 -2.98 -6.58
C ILE A 41 10.19 -1.87 -7.59
N ASN A 42 10.36 -0.65 -7.10
CA ASN A 42 10.90 0.43 -7.89
C ASN A 42 12.36 0.70 -7.51
N GLY A 43 13.12 1.31 -8.42
CA GLY A 43 14.53 1.63 -8.21
C GLY A 43 14.77 2.80 -7.24
N ALA A 44 13.73 3.31 -6.57
CA ALA A 44 13.86 4.40 -5.63
C ALA A 44 14.22 3.89 -4.23
N LYS A 45 14.77 4.78 -3.39
CA LYS A 45 14.97 4.47 -1.97
C LYS A 45 13.62 4.32 -1.29
N SER A 46 13.46 3.26 -0.50
CA SER A 46 12.22 2.92 0.18
C SER A 46 11.66 4.03 1.08
N ASN A 47 12.54 4.81 1.73
CA ASN A 47 12.11 5.94 2.57
C ASN A 47 11.30 6.98 1.78
N ASN A 48 11.72 7.31 0.56
CA ASN A 48 11.02 8.32 -0.25
C ASN A 48 9.62 7.85 -0.62
N MET A 49 9.48 6.55 -0.92
CA MET A 49 8.16 5.95 -1.16
C MET A 49 7.28 5.96 0.07
N ALA A 50 7.84 5.59 1.23
CA ALA A 50 7.09 5.55 2.48
C ALA A 50 6.49 6.93 2.80
N ILE A 51 7.29 7.98 2.66
CA ILE A 51 6.82 9.37 2.85
C ILE A 51 5.67 9.68 1.88
N ALA A 52 5.82 9.41 0.58
CA ALA A 52 4.77 9.70 -0.40
C ALA A 52 3.47 8.92 -0.15
N ILE A 53 3.58 7.65 0.25
CA ILE A 53 2.43 6.81 0.61
C ILE A 53 1.74 7.38 1.85
N CYS A 54 2.49 7.76 2.89
CA CYS A 54 1.94 8.35 4.10
C CYS A 54 1.30 9.71 3.86
N GLU A 55 1.89 10.57 3.03
CA GLU A 55 1.28 11.85 2.62
C GLU A 55 -0.05 11.62 1.91
N LYS A 56 -0.09 10.70 0.94
CA LYS A 56 -1.35 10.38 0.25
C LYS A 56 -2.37 9.75 1.18
N GLY A 57 -1.93 8.85 2.07
CA GLY A 57 -2.80 8.21 3.05
C GLY A 57 -3.38 9.16 4.09
N ALA A 58 -2.68 10.26 4.42
CA ALA A 58 -3.19 11.29 5.31
C ALA A 58 -4.29 12.17 4.68
N GLU A 59 -4.37 12.22 3.35
CA GLU A 59 -5.42 12.92 2.60
C GLU A 59 -6.73 12.11 2.52
N ILE A 60 -6.65 10.78 2.58
CA ILE A 60 -7.75 9.82 2.36
C ILE A 60 -8.47 9.48 3.67
#